data_AF-A0A2K6QJQ2-F1
#
_entry.id   AF-A0A2K6QJQ2-F1
#
_cell.length_a   1.000
_cell.length_b   1.000
_cell.length_c   1.000
_cell.angle_alpha   90.00
_cell.angle_beta   90.00
_cell.angle_gamma   90.00
#
_symmetry.space_group_name_H-M   'P 1'
#
loop_
_entity.id
_entity.type
_entity.pdbx_description
1 polymer ?
#
loop_
_entity_poly.entity_id
_entity_poly.type
_entity_poly.pdbx_seq_one_letter_code
_entity_poly.pdbx_strand_id
1 'polypeptide(L)'
;MAGHTQQPSERGNPSPAPSPSPVPGPVPGASERVALKKEIGLLSACTIIIGNIIGSGIFISPKGVLEHSGSVGLALFVWVLGGGVTVLGSLCYAELGVAIPKSGGDYAYVTEIFGGLAGFLLLWSAFLIMYPTSLAVISMTFSNYVLQPVFPNCIPPATASRVLSMACLSKRPPWAAVPRSAACLAPPCPEREDRGVRFPFGSGVLAFQLLEGMPFSGHLGWTWPWSSVKGPGLSAHPPLPSTVLLTWVNSSSVRWATRIQDMFTGGKLLALSLIIGMGLLQIFQGHFEELRPSNAFAFWMTPSVGHLALAFLQGSFAFSGWNFLNYVTEEMVDARKNLPRAIFISIPLVTFVYTFTNIAYFTAMSPQELLSSNAVAVTFGEKLLGYFSWAMPVSVALSTFGGINGYLFTYSRLCFSGAREGHLPSLLAMIHVRHCTPIPALLVCCGATAIIMLVGDTYTLINYVSFINYLCYGITILGLLLLRWRRPALHRPIKVNLLIPVAYLVFWAFLLVFSFISEPMVCGVGVIIILTGVPIFFLGVFWRSKPKCVHRLTESMTRWGQELCFVVYPQDAPEEEEKSPCPPSLLAATDKPLKPQ
;
A
#
# COMPACT_ATOMS: atom_id res chain seq x y z
N MET A 1 75.07 -39.12 -21.91
CA MET A 1 76.44 -38.69 -21.56
C MET A 1 76.37 -37.25 -21.11
N ALA A 2 76.95 -36.97 -19.94
CA ALA A 2 76.98 -35.66 -19.31
C ALA A 2 77.78 -34.63 -20.13
N GLY A 3 77.44 -33.35 -19.95
CA GLY A 3 78.22 -32.21 -20.40
C GLY A 3 77.81 -30.94 -19.66
N HIS A 4 78.43 -30.71 -18.49
CA HIS A 4 78.65 -29.38 -17.90
C HIS A 4 79.57 -28.55 -18.84
N THR A 5 79.74 -27.22 -18.85
CA THR A 5 79.71 -26.17 -17.80
C THR A 5 79.88 -24.78 -18.47
N GLN A 6 79.62 -23.71 -17.72
CA GLN A 6 80.23 -22.36 -17.72
C GLN A 6 79.55 -21.15 -18.42
N GLN A 7 78.97 -20.29 -17.57
CA GLN A 7 79.03 -18.80 -17.57
C GLN A 7 80.38 -18.35 -16.90
N PRO A 8 80.84 -17.06 -16.88
CA PRO A 8 80.05 -15.79 -16.83
C PRO A 8 80.65 -14.48 -17.48
N SER A 9 79.86 -13.38 -17.38
CA SER A 9 80.25 -11.93 -17.20
C SER A 9 80.81 -11.12 -18.40
N GLU A 10 80.46 -9.87 -18.76
CA GLU A 10 79.55 -8.82 -18.25
C GLU A 10 79.28 -7.74 -19.36
N ARG A 11 78.12 -7.08 -19.26
CA ARG A 11 77.71 -5.70 -19.69
C ARG A 11 77.72 -5.23 -21.17
N GLY A 12 76.50 -5.07 -21.67
CA GLY A 12 76.07 -4.01 -22.59
C GLY A 12 74.54 -3.85 -22.55
N ASN A 13 74.03 -2.75 -22.01
CA ASN A 13 72.60 -2.42 -21.88
C ASN A 13 71.91 -2.29 -23.26
N PRO A 14 70.71 -2.87 -23.47
CA PRO A 14 69.79 -2.43 -24.51
C PRO A 14 68.76 -1.42 -23.95
N SER A 15 68.46 -0.41 -24.78
CA SER A 15 67.55 0.72 -24.57
C SER A 15 66.14 0.36 -24.08
N PRO A 16 65.44 1.28 -23.37
CA PRO A 16 64.11 1.03 -22.83
C PRO A 16 63.05 0.95 -23.92
N ALA A 17 62.17 -0.05 -23.81
CA ALA A 17 60.97 -0.18 -24.63
C ALA A 17 60.03 1.04 -24.41
N PRO A 18 59.36 1.55 -25.45
CA PRO A 18 58.39 2.63 -25.30
C PRO A 18 57.20 2.13 -24.47
N SER A 19 56.84 2.92 -23.46
CA SER A 19 55.70 2.67 -22.57
C SER A 19 54.39 2.55 -23.35
N PRO A 20 53.46 1.67 -22.93
CA PRO A 20 52.13 1.61 -23.53
C PRO A 20 51.43 2.96 -23.35
N SER A 21 50.86 3.45 -24.45
CA SER A 21 50.03 4.66 -24.49
C SER A 21 48.91 4.57 -23.45
N PRO A 22 48.52 5.70 -22.83
CA PRO A 22 47.43 5.70 -21.87
C PRO A 22 46.13 5.28 -22.58
N VAL A 23 45.46 4.29 -21.99
CA VAL A 23 44.11 3.86 -22.36
C VAL A 23 43.22 5.10 -22.43
N PRO A 24 42.43 5.33 -23.51
CA PRO A 24 41.48 6.42 -23.55
C PRO A 24 40.52 6.28 -22.36
N GLY A 25 40.43 7.32 -21.54
CA GLY A 25 39.47 7.40 -20.44
C GLY A 25 38.03 7.18 -20.94
N PRO A 26 37.10 6.84 -20.03
CA PRO A 26 35.71 6.58 -20.40
C PRO A 26 35.13 7.81 -21.11
N VAL A 27 34.52 7.57 -22.27
CA VAL A 27 33.82 8.57 -23.08
C VAL A 27 32.76 9.26 -22.19
N PRO A 28 32.82 10.58 -21.97
CA PRO A 28 31.78 11.29 -21.24
C PRO A 28 30.60 11.51 -22.20
N GLY A 29 29.64 10.58 -22.19
CA GLY A 29 28.49 10.65 -23.08
C GLY A 29 27.52 9.47 -23.01
N ALA A 30 27.56 8.66 -21.96
CA ALA A 30 26.48 7.72 -21.69
C ALA A 30 25.36 8.50 -20.99
N SER A 31 24.29 8.80 -21.73
CA SER A 31 23.02 9.34 -21.24
C SER A 31 22.69 8.77 -19.85
N GLU A 32 22.85 9.60 -18.82
CA GLU A 32 22.49 9.24 -17.45
C GLU A 32 20.96 9.27 -17.39
N ARG A 33 20.33 8.12 -17.66
CA ARG A 33 18.89 7.96 -17.50
C ARG A 33 18.54 8.37 -16.07
N VAL A 34 17.66 9.35 -15.93
CA VAL A 34 17.06 9.71 -14.64
C VAL A 34 16.35 8.47 -14.09
N ALA A 35 17.06 7.74 -13.22
CA ALA A 35 16.59 6.50 -12.62
C ALA A 35 16.33 6.77 -11.14
N LEU A 36 15.23 6.22 -10.62
CA LEU A 36 14.95 6.25 -9.19
C LEU A 36 16.13 5.62 -8.44
N LYS A 37 16.60 6.32 -7.40
CA LYS A 37 17.75 5.87 -6.62
C LYS A 37 17.38 4.58 -5.87
N LYS A 38 18.20 3.54 -6.04
CA LYS A 38 18.01 2.25 -5.36
C LYS A 38 18.41 2.38 -3.88
N GLU A 39 17.44 2.67 -3.01
CA GLU A 39 17.67 2.89 -1.58
C GLU A 39 17.07 1.78 -0.70
N ILE A 40 16.19 0.92 -1.23
CA ILE A 40 15.47 -0.09 -0.43
C ILE A 40 16.27 -1.40 -0.36
N GLY A 41 16.83 -1.71 0.82
CA GLY A 41 17.50 -2.99 1.10
C GLY A 41 16.54 -4.12 1.52
N LEU A 42 17.08 -5.32 1.75
CA LEU A 42 16.28 -6.51 2.12
C LEU A 42 15.48 -6.33 3.42
N LEU A 43 16.10 -5.84 4.49
CA LEU A 43 15.43 -5.64 5.78
C LEU A 43 14.29 -4.63 5.67
N SER A 44 14.54 -3.50 5.00
CA SER A 44 13.50 -2.51 4.71
C SER A 44 12.38 -3.09 3.85
N ALA A 45 12.69 -3.89 2.83
CA ALA A 45 11.69 -4.59 2.03
C ALA A 45 10.84 -5.56 2.88
N CYS A 46 11.47 -6.32 3.78
CA CYS A 46 10.76 -7.21 4.70
C CYS A 46 9.82 -6.43 5.62
N THR A 47 10.30 -5.34 6.23
CA THR A 47 9.50 -4.47 7.12
C THR A 47 8.35 -3.81 6.36
N ILE A 48 8.57 -3.38 5.12
CA ILE A 48 7.50 -2.82 4.27
C ILE A 48 6.41 -3.88 4.01
N ILE A 49 6.79 -5.11 3.64
CA ILE A 49 5.81 -6.20 3.44
C ILE A 49 5.06 -6.47 4.74
N ILE A 50 5.78 -6.68 5.84
CA ILE A 50 5.17 -7.02 7.14
C ILE A 50 4.25 -5.89 7.61
N GLY A 51 4.70 -4.64 7.54
CA GLY A 51 3.94 -3.48 8.00
C GLY A 51 2.72 -3.13 7.14
N ASN A 52 2.74 -3.50 5.85
CA ASN A 52 1.61 -3.33 4.95
C ASN A 52 0.61 -4.47 5.05
N ILE A 53 1.06 -5.72 5.17
CA ILE A 53 0.16 -6.87 5.35
C ILE A 53 -0.45 -6.81 6.76
N ILE A 54 0.38 -6.67 7.80
CA ILE A 54 -0.08 -6.49 9.19
C ILE A 54 -0.69 -5.10 9.33
N GLY A 55 -1.99 -5.02 9.02
CA GLY A 55 -2.80 -3.82 9.12
C GLY A 55 -3.97 -4.00 10.07
N SER A 56 -5.07 -3.33 9.77
CA SER A 56 -6.32 -3.46 10.53
C SER A 56 -7.07 -4.77 10.26
N GLY A 57 -6.72 -5.48 9.18
CA GLY A 57 -7.42 -6.70 8.75
C GLY A 57 -7.44 -7.81 9.81
N ILE A 58 -6.34 -8.05 10.54
CA ILE A 58 -6.28 -9.08 11.60
C ILE A 58 -7.24 -8.79 12.77
N PHE A 59 -7.67 -7.54 12.92
CA PHE A 59 -8.59 -7.13 13.97
C PHE A 59 -10.06 -7.27 13.56
N ILE A 60 -10.36 -7.42 12.26
CA ILE A 60 -11.73 -7.49 11.73
C ILE A 60 -12.04 -8.89 11.19
N SER A 61 -11.13 -9.44 10.37
CA SER A 61 -11.32 -10.68 9.63
C SER A 61 -11.59 -11.92 10.49
N PRO A 62 -11.09 -12.08 11.74
CA PRO A 62 -11.39 -13.26 12.55
C PRO A 62 -12.88 -13.54 12.70
N LYS A 63 -13.70 -12.50 12.90
CA LYS A 63 -15.16 -12.63 13.02
C LYS A 63 -15.78 -13.11 11.71
N GLY A 64 -15.48 -12.47 10.58
CA GLY A 64 -16.02 -12.87 9.28
C GLY A 64 -15.56 -14.26 8.82
N VAL A 65 -14.31 -14.64 9.10
CA VAL A 65 -13.79 -15.98 8.81
C VAL A 65 -14.50 -17.03 9.66
N LEU A 66 -14.70 -16.76 10.96
CA LEU A 66 -15.38 -17.69 11.86
C LEU A 66 -16.86 -17.85 11.50
N GLU A 67 -17.54 -16.76 11.18
CA GLU A 67 -18.96 -16.74 10.82
C GLU A 67 -19.24 -17.64 9.60
N HIS A 68 -18.41 -17.53 8.57
CA HIS A 68 -18.59 -18.29 7.34
C HIS A 68 -18.00 -19.71 7.38
N SER A 69 -17.00 -19.98 8.22
CA SER A 69 -16.42 -21.33 8.36
C SER A 69 -17.26 -22.25 9.25
N GLY A 70 -18.02 -21.71 10.20
CA GLY A 70 -18.92 -22.50 11.05
C GLY A 70 -18.22 -23.40 12.08
N SER A 71 -16.89 -23.33 12.18
CA SER A 71 -16.05 -24.12 13.10
C SER A 71 -14.70 -23.43 13.33
N VAL A 72 -14.19 -23.51 14.56
CA VAL A 72 -12.88 -22.94 14.96
C VAL A 72 -11.73 -23.60 14.20
N GLY A 73 -11.73 -24.93 14.08
CA GLY A 73 -10.70 -25.69 13.38
C GLY A 73 -10.65 -25.35 11.89
N LEU A 74 -11.82 -25.20 11.26
CA LEU A 74 -11.89 -24.79 9.85
C LEU A 74 -11.47 -23.33 9.66
N ALA A 75 -11.82 -22.43 10.58
CA ALA A 75 -11.34 -21.05 10.56
C ALA A 75 -9.80 -20.96 10.58
N LEU A 76 -9.14 -21.71 11.47
CA LEU A 76 -7.68 -21.77 11.53
C LEU A 76 -7.06 -22.34 10.26
N PHE A 77 -7.69 -23.35 9.65
CA PHE A 77 -7.27 -23.88 8.35
C PHE A 77 -7.32 -22.82 7.24
N VAL A 78 -8.37 -21.99 7.20
CA VAL A 78 -8.50 -20.87 6.25
C VAL A 78 -7.33 -19.89 6.39
N TRP A 79 -6.91 -19.56 7.61
CA TRP A 79 -5.77 -18.67 7.85
C TRP A 79 -4.44 -19.24 7.33
N VAL A 80 -4.16 -20.51 7.63
CA VAL A 80 -2.93 -21.18 7.17
C VAL A 80 -2.91 -21.32 5.65
N LEU A 81 -4.03 -21.77 5.05
CA LEU A 81 -4.12 -21.91 3.60
C LEU A 81 -4.07 -20.55 2.89
N GLY A 82 -4.70 -19.51 3.45
CA GLY A 82 -4.64 -18.14 2.95
C GLY A 82 -3.21 -17.61 2.89
N GLY A 83 -2.39 -17.88 3.90
CA GLY A 83 -0.95 -17.58 3.88
C GLY A 83 -0.21 -18.30 2.76
N GLY A 84 -0.45 -19.61 2.59
CA GLY A 84 0.15 -20.40 1.51
C GLY A 84 -0.21 -19.89 0.11
N VAL A 85 -1.50 -19.59 -0.12
CA VAL A 85 -1.98 -19.01 -1.39
C VAL A 85 -1.36 -17.63 -1.64
N THR A 86 -1.17 -16.83 -0.59
CA THR A 86 -0.51 -15.52 -0.68
C THR A 86 0.95 -15.63 -1.12
N VAL A 87 1.69 -16.65 -0.64
CA VAL A 87 3.05 -16.94 -1.12
C VAL A 87 3.03 -17.27 -2.61
N LEU A 88 2.13 -18.15 -3.06
CA LEU A 88 2.02 -18.54 -4.48
C LEU A 88 1.75 -17.32 -5.38
N GLY A 89 0.79 -16.46 -4.99
CA GLY A 89 0.48 -15.22 -5.72
C GLY A 89 1.66 -14.26 -5.76
N SER A 90 2.34 -14.07 -4.62
CA SER A 90 3.49 -13.17 -4.50
C SER A 90 4.67 -13.61 -5.36
N LEU A 91 4.90 -14.92 -5.50
CA LEU A 91 5.93 -15.46 -6.38
C LEU A 91 5.64 -15.23 -7.86
N CYS A 92 4.38 -15.37 -8.29
CA CYS A 92 3.98 -15.01 -9.65
C CYS A 92 4.22 -13.53 -9.95
N TYR A 93 3.89 -12.68 -8.98
CA TYR A 93 4.13 -11.24 -9.07
C TYR A 93 5.61 -10.89 -9.09
N ALA A 94 6.45 -11.58 -8.32
CA ALA A 94 7.90 -11.38 -8.34
C ALA A 94 8.51 -11.65 -9.72
N GLU A 95 8.00 -12.64 -10.47
CA GLU A 95 8.39 -12.85 -11.86
C GLU A 95 7.97 -11.69 -12.75
N LEU A 96 6.73 -11.20 -12.62
CA LEU A 96 6.24 -10.05 -13.40
C LEU A 96 7.03 -8.77 -13.11
N GLY A 97 7.26 -8.45 -11.83
CA GLY A 97 7.92 -7.22 -11.42
C GLY A 97 9.38 -7.13 -11.85
N VAL A 98 10.07 -8.27 -11.99
CA VAL A 98 11.44 -8.31 -12.49
C VAL A 98 11.51 -8.47 -14.02
N ALA A 99 10.47 -9.02 -14.66
CA ALA A 99 10.36 -9.10 -16.12
C ALA A 99 9.94 -7.77 -16.77
N ILE A 100 9.09 -6.98 -16.09
CA ILE A 100 8.59 -5.68 -16.54
C ILE A 100 8.85 -4.67 -15.42
N PRO A 101 10.08 -4.13 -15.30
CA PRO A 101 10.41 -3.13 -14.28
C PRO A 101 9.86 -1.76 -14.72
N LYS A 102 8.55 -1.60 -14.62
CA LYS A 102 7.83 -0.34 -14.83
C LYS A 102 7.09 0.05 -13.55
N SER A 103 7.24 1.30 -13.15
CA SER A 103 6.41 1.95 -12.13
C SER A 103 4.93 1.90 -12.51
N GLY A 104 4.07 1.47 -11.58
CA GLY A 104 2.61 1.32 -11.79
C GLY A 104 2.04 -0.05 -11.42
N GLY A 105 2.90 -1.03 -11.10
CA GLY A 105 2.51 -2.35 -10.58
C GLY A 105 1.48 -3.06 -11.47
N ASP A 106 0.33 -3.43 -10.89
CA ASP A 106 -0.75 -4.17 -11.57
C ASP A 106 -1.18 -3.54 -12.89
N TYR A 107 -1.37 -2.21 -12.87
CA TYR A 107 -1.80 -1.43 -14.03
C TYR A 107 -0.77 -1.50 -15.16
N ALA A 108 0.52 -1.35 -14.84
CA ALA A 108 1.59 -1.40 -15.82
C ALA A 108 1.72 -2.79 -16.48
N TYR A 109 1.59 -3.86 -15.68
CA TYR A 109 1.68 -5.23 -16.19
C TYR A 109 0.55 -5.56 -17.16
N VAL A 110 -0.70 -5.26 -16.76
CA VAL A 110 -1.87 -5.55 -17.60
C VAL A 110 -1.87 -4.70 -18.87
N THR A 111 -1.47 -3.42 -18.78
CA THR A 111 -1.38 -2.53 -19.95
C THR A 111 -0.35 -3.05 -20.97
N GLU A 112 0.81 -3.52 -20.53
CA GLU A 112 1.85 -4.05 -21.41
C GLU A 112 1.44 -5.38 -22.08
N ILE A 113 0.67 -6.22 -21.39
CA ILE A 113 0.30 -7.57 -21.86
C ILE A 113 -0.96 -7.57 -22.72
N PHE A 114 -2.00 -6.87 -22.27
CA PHE A 114 -3.34 -6.89 -22.88
C PHE A 114 -3.71 -5.59 -23.61
N GLY A 115 -2.95 -4.51 -23.43
CA GLY A 115 -3.17 -3.21 -24.07
C GLY A 115 -4.01 -2.24 -23.23
N GLY A 116 -4.32 -1.08 -23.84
CA GLY A 116 -4.87 0.09 -23.14
C GLY A 116 -6.24 -0.13 -22.48
N LEU A 117 -7.16 -0.89 -23.10
CA LEU A 117 -8.50 -1.12 -22.54
C LEU A 117 -8.43 -1.93 -21.24
N ALA A 118 -7.72 -3.06 -21.23
CA ALA A 118 -7.61 -3.90 -20.04
C ALA A 118 -6.86 -3.17 -18.90
N GLY A 119 -5.81 -2.41 -19.26
CA GLY A 119 -5.13 -1.51 -18.34
C GLY A 119 -6.08 -0.47 -17.73
N PHE A 120 -6.89 0.18 -18.56
CA PHE A 120 -7.88 1.15 -18.11
C PHE A 120 -8.93 0.54 -17.19
N LEU A 121 -9.45 -0.66 -17.49
CA LEU A 121 -10.46 -1.31 -16.63
C LEU A 121 -9.90 -1.63 -15.24
N LEU A 122 -8.65 -2.06 -15.15
CA LEU A 122 -7.98 -2.29 -13.87
C LEU A 122 -7.75 -0.98 -13.13
N LEU A 123 -7.30 0.06 -13.84
CA LEU A 123 -7.14 1.40 -13.26
C LEU A 123 -8.49 1.95 -12.75
N TRP A 124 -9.56 1.76 -13.51
CA TRP A 124 -10.91 2.19 -13.20
C TRP A 124 -11.46 1.50 -11.95
N SER A 125 -11.30 0.17 -11.87
CA SER A 125 -11.71 -0.61 -10.70
C SER A 125 -10.91 -0.23 -9.46
N ALA A 126 -9.61 -0.01 -9.62
CA ALA A 126 -8.74 0.42 -8.53
C ALA A 126 -9.13 1.81 -8.01
N PHE A 127 -9.30 2.76 -8.93
CA PHE A 127 -9.61 4.15 -8.65
C PHE A 127 -10.96 4.32 -7.95
N LEU A 128 -12.02 3.66 -8.44
CA LEU A 128 -13.38 3.85 -7.89
C LEU A 128 -13.71 2.94 -6.72
N ILE A 129 -13.23 1.69 -6.72
CA ILE A 129 -13.68 0.70 -5.73
C ILE A 129 -12.54 0.26 -4.83
N MET A 130 -11.46 -0.31 -5.38
CA MET A 130 -10.50 -1.06 -4.55
C MET A 130 -9.90 -0.19 -3.45
N TYR A 131 -9.43 1.02 -3.81
CA TYR A 131 -8.84 1.95 -2.86
C TYR A 131 -9.86 2.63 -1.94
N PRO A 132 -10.93 3.28 -2.46
CA PRO A 132 -11.93 3.90 -1.59
C PRO A 132 -12.61 2.93 -0.63
N THR A 133 -12.90 1.69 -1.06
CA THR A 133 -13.54 0.69 -0.21
C THR A 133 -12.57 0.18 0.88
N SER A 134 -11.31 -0.04 0.54
CA SER A 134 -10.29 -0.42 1.54
C SER A 134 -10.13 0.68 2.59
N LEU A 135 -10.08 1.95 2.17
CA LEU A 135 -10.05 3.10 3.08
C LEU A 135 -11.29 3.15 3.97
N ALA A 136 -12.48 2.94 3.41
CA ALA A 136 -13.73 2.91 4.16
C ALA A 136 -13.71 1.84 5.26
N VAL A 137 -13.30 0.62 4.93
CA VAL A 137 -13.20 -0.50 5.90
C VAL A 137 -12.19 -0.16 7.01
N ILE A 138 -11.02 0.36 6.67
CA ILE A 138 -9.99 0.72 7.67
C ILE A 138 -10.50 1.85 8.59
N SER A 139 -11.17 2.87 8.04
CA SER A 139 -11.73 3.98 8.80
C SER A 139 -12.90 3.56 9.70
N MET A 140 -13.79 2.68 9.23
CA MET A 140 -14.85 2.09 10.06
C MET A 140 -14.26 1.28 11.21
N THR A 141 -13.18 0.55 10.96
CA THR A 141 -12.47 -0.22 11.99
C THR A 141 -11.89 0.69 13.05
N PHE A 142 -11.22 1.78 12.66
CA PHE A 142 -10.75 2.80 13.59
C PHE A 142 -11.88 3.24 14.52
N SER A 143 -13.03 3.58 13.94
CA SER A 143 -14.17 4.06 14.72
C SER A 143 -14.74 3.00 15.66
N ASN A 144 -14.90 1.75 15.21
CA ASN A 144 -15.46 0.69 16.05
C ASN A 144 -14.55 0.41 17.25
N TYR A 145 -13.24 0.41 17.05
CA TYR A 145 -12.26 0.18 18.10
C TYR A 145 -12.16 1.34 19.10
N VAL A 146 -12.29 2.58 18.65
CA VAL A 146 -12.31 3.76 19.53
C VAL A 146 -13.61 3.86 20.32
N LEU A 147 -14.74 3.44 19.73
CA LEU A 147 -16.05 3.50 20.39
C LEU A 147 -16.32 2.31 21.31
N GLN A 148 -15.67 1.17 21.12
CA GLN A 148 -15.91 -0.03 21.94
C GLN A 148 -15.75 0.22 23.46
N PRO A 149 -14.67 0.87 23.95
CA PRO A 149 -14.53 1.14 25.39
C PRO A 149 -15.60 2.11 25.94
N VAL A 150 -16.17 2.96 25.07
CA VAL A 150 -17.23 3.91 25.44
C VAL A 150 -18.59 3.23 25.51
N PHE A 151 -18.81 2.21 24.66
CA PHE A 151 -20.04 1.42 24.59
C PHE A 151 -19.74 -0.08 24.80
N PRO A 152 -19.29 -0.50 26.00
CA PRO A 152 -18.83 -1.87 26.22
C PRO A 152 -19.97 -2.90 26.09
N ASN A 153 -21.18 -2.53 26.51
CA ASN A 153 -22.36 -3.42 26.51
C ASN A 153 -23.41 -3.08 25.45
N CYS A 154 -23.13 -2.11 24.57
CA CYS A 154 -24.11 -1.58 23.63
C CYS A 154 -23.50 -1.48 22.22
N ILE A 155 -24.32 -1.66 21.19
CA ILE A 155 -23.87 -1.44 19.81
C ILE A 155 -23.73 0.08 19.61
N PRO A 156 -22.54 0.58 19.20
CA PRO A 156 -22.37 2.00 18.96
C PRO A 156 -23.29 2.49 17.82
N PRO A 157 -23.90 3.69 17.94
CA PRO A 157 -24.78 4.20 16.89
C PRO A 157 -24.06 4.31 15.55
N ALA A 158 -24.68 3.83 14.47
CA ALA A 158 -24.08 3.86 13.12
C ALA A 158 -23.75 5.28 12.63
N THR A 159 -24.48 6.29 13.11
CA THR A 159 -24.19 7.69 12.82
C THR A 159 -22.91 8.16 13.51
N ALA A 160 -22.71 7.80 14.78
CA ALA A 160 -21.49 8.12 15.53
C ALA A 160 -20.28 7.44 14.90
N SER A 161 -20.42 6.16 14.50
CA SER A 161 -19.31 5.44 13.88
C SER A 161 -18.93 6.02 12.52
N ARG A 162 -19.91 6.37 11.68
CA ARG A 162 -19.68 7.01 10.38
C ARG A 162 -19.06 8.40 10.53
N VAL A 163 -19.53 9.23 11.46
CA VAL A 163 -18.97 10.57 11.69
C VAL A 163 -17.53 10.49 12.17
N LEU A 164 -17.22 9.60 13.11
CA LEU A 164 -15.85 9.43 13.59
C LEU A 164 -14.93 8.87 12.51
N SER A 165 -15.42 7.95 11.68
CA SER A 165 -14.71 7.43 10.53
C SER A 165 -14.43 8.51 9.47
N MET A 166 -15.41 9.38 9.18
CA MET A 166 -15.21 10.53 8.30
C MET A 166 -14.24 11.55 8.89
N ALA A 167 -14.28 11.76 10.21
CA ALA A 167 -13.33 12.62 10.91
C ALA A 167 -11.89 12.08 10.79
N CYS A 168 -11.71 10.75 10.84
CA CYS A 168 -10.44 10.08 10.63
C CYS A 168 -9.88 10.33 9.20
N LEU A 169 -10.75 10.30 8.18
CA LEU A 169 -10.41 10.60 6.79
C LEU A 169 -10.17 12.08 6.53
N SER A 170 -10.82 12.96 7.31
CA SER A 170 -10.56 14.39 7.32
C SER A 170 -9.21 14.67 7.99
N LYS A 171 -8.13 14.23 7.36
CA LYS A 171 -6.84 14.90 7.50
C LYS A 171 -7.13 16.36 7.21
N ARG A 172 -7.23 17.22 8.24
CA ARG A 172 -7.30 18.66 7.99
C ARG A 172 -6.11 18.98 7.10
N PRO A 173 -6.33 19.46 5.87
CA PRO A 173 -5.23 19.87 5.05
C PRO A 173 -4.48 20.98 5.80
N PRO A 174 -3.14 20.98 5.83
CA PRO A 174 -2.31 21.89 6.63
C PRO A 174 -2.71 23.37 6.55
N TRP A 175 -3.36 23.80 5.46
CA TRP A 175 -3.74 25.19 5.21
C TRP A 175 -4.83 25.74 6.15
N ALA A 176 -5.65 24.90 6.80
CA ALA A 176 -6.70 25.36 7.71
C ALA A 176 -6.17 25.78 9.11
N ALA A 177 -4.89 25.50 9.40
CA ALA A 177 -4.27 25.74 10.71
C ALA A 177 -3.10 26.75 10.68
N VAL A 178 -2.75 27.30 9.51
CA VAL A 178 -1.69 28.32 9.43
C VAL A 178 -2.31 29.71 9.64
N PRO A 179 -1.87 30.47 10.66
CA PRO A 179 -2.27 31.87 10.80
C PRO A 179 -1.91 32.64 9.53
N ARG A 180 -2.85 33.44 9.00
CA ARG A 180 -2.68 34.24 7.78
C ARG A 180 -1.41 35.13 7.79
N SER A 181 -0.83 35.40 8.95
CA SER A 181 0.39 36.18 9.13
C SER A 181 1.70 35.46 8.76
N ALA A 182 1.73 34.12 8.67
CA ALA A 182 2.97 33.36 8.37
C ALA A 182 3.12 32.95 6.90
N ALA A 183 2.12 33.22 6.04
CA ALA A 183 2.09 32.73 4.66
C ALA A 183 2.88 33.56 3.63
N CYS A 184 3.47 34.68 4.04
CA CYS A 184 4.16 35.64 3.16
C CYS A 184 5.71 35.53 3.15
N LEU A 185 6.32 34.60 3.89
CA LEU A 185 7.80 34.57 4.05
C LEU A 185 8.47 33.23 3.71
N ALA A 186 7.76 32.25 3.15
CA ALA A 186 8.39 31.00 2.72
C ALA A 186 8.96 31.14 1.28
N PRO A 187 10.29 31.00 1.07
CA PRO A 187 10.88 31.03 -0.26
C PRO A 187 10.51 29.77 -1.07
N PRO A 188 10.61 29.80 -2.42
CA PRO A 188 10.42 28.62 -3.25
C PRO A 188 11.45 27.53 -2.90
N CYS A 189 11.01 26.28 -2.99
CA CYS A 189 11.76 25.08 -2.60
C CYS A 189 13.16 25.07 -3.25
N PRO A 190 14.27 25.13 -2.47
CA PRO A 190 15.60 25.03 -3.05
C PRO A 190 15.95 23.55 -3.31
N GLU A 191 16.60 23.29 -4.45
CA GLU A 191 17.43 22.09 -4.65
C GLU A 191 18.44 22.03 -3.51
N ARG A 192 18.35 21.01 -2.65
CA ARG A 192 19.27 20.86 -1.53
C ARG A 192 20.30 19.78 -1.84
N GLU A 193 21.45 20.26 -2.28
CA GLU A 193 22.72 19.56 -2.35
C GLU A 193 23.11 19.07 -0.93
N ASP A 194 23.28 17.75 -0.79
CA ASP A 194 23.61 17.07 0.47
C ASP A 194 25.01 17.50 0.95
N ARG A 195 25.09 18.27 2.05
CA ARG A 195 26.27 18.25 2.93
C ARG A 195 25.89 17.65 4.26
N GLY A 196 26.56 16.55 4.59
CA GLY A 196 26.37 15.78 5.80
C GLY A 196 26.51 16.63 7.05
N VAL A 197 25.44 16.66 7.86
CA VAL A 197 25.50 17.13 9.23
C VAL A 197 25.28 15.94 10.15
N ARG A 198 26.34 15.57 10.86
CA ARG A 198 26.36 14.58 11.92
C ARG A 198 25.75 15.25 13.16
N PHE A 199 24.59 14.78 13.64
CA PHE A 199 24.04 15.16 14.94
C PHE A 199 23.94 13.94 15.86
N PRO A 200 24.16 14.12 17.18
CA PRO A 200 24.47 13.03 18.09
C PRO A 200 23.24 12.19 18.44
N PHE A 201 23.51 10.93 18.76
CA PHE A 201 22.57 9.96 19.33
C PHE A 201 21.83 10.52 20.55
N GLY A 202 20.50 10.41 20.53
CA GLY A 202 19.60 10.78 21.62
C GLY A 202 18.22 10.14 21.44
N SER A 203 18.19 8.84 21.15
CA SER A 203 16.98 8.02 21.00
C SER A 203 16.40 7.67 22.38
N GLY A 204 15.19 8.14 22.69
CA GLY A 204 14.40 7.63 23.82
C GLY A 204 13.29 8.55 24.35
N VAL A 205 13.43 9.87 24.27
CA VAL A 205 12.57 10.78 25.05
C VAL A 205 11.32 11.28 24.30
N LEU A 206 11.35 11.33 22.97
CA LEU A 206 10.23 11.88 22.18
C LEU A 206 8.96 10.99 22.19
N ALA A 207 9.12 9.68 22.41
CA ALA A 207 7.99 8.76 22.55
C ALA A 207 7.24 8.93 23.88
N PHE A 208 7.94 9.43 24.92
CA PHE A 208 7.36 9.65 26.25
C PHE A 208 6.51 10.92 26.31
N GLN A 209 6.87 11.96 25.53
CA GLN A 209 6.05 13.18 25.42
C GLN A 209 4.72 12.99 24.67
N LEU A 210 4.52 11.86 23.97
CA LEU A 210 3.22 11.48 23.40
C LEU A 210 2.23 10.96 24.45
N LEU A 211 2.70 10.56 25.64
CA LEU A 211 1.86 10.03 26.74
C LEU A 211 1.39 11.11 27.73
N GLU A 212 2.14 12.20 27.91
CA GLU A 212 1.83 13.25 28.91
C GLU A 212 0.74 14.26 28.49
N GLY A 213 0.26 14.21 27.25
CA GLY A 213 -0.80 15.11 26.75
C GLY A 213 -2.23 14.70 27.12
N MET A 214 -2.43 13.58 27.81
CA MET A 214 -3.75 13.15 28.28
C MET A 214 -3.88 13.48 29.78
N PRO A 215 -4.92 14.22 30.22
CA PRO A 215 -5.07 14.52 31.63
C PRO A 215 -5.49 13.24 32.36
N PHE A 216 -4.54 12.60 33.04
CA PHE A 216 -4.81 11.51 33.98
C PHE A 216 -4.31 11.95 35.35
N SER A 217 -5.22 12.37 36.23
CA SER A 217 -4.96 12.44 37.66
C SER A 217 -5.95 11.55 38.39
N GLY A 218 -5.41 10.75 39.31
CA GLY A 218 -6.11 9.71 40.03
C GLY A 218 -7.06 10.24 41.10
N HIS A 219 -8.12 9.44 41.31
CA HIS A 219 -9.05 9.45 42.43
C HIS A 219 -10.06 10.61 42.57
N LEU A 220 -11.32 10.16 42.74
CA LEU A 220 -12.58 10.84 43.09
C LEU A 220 -13.37 11.53 41.96
N GLY A 221 -14.58 10.98 41.71
CA GLY A 221 -15.75 11.73 41.22
C GLY A 221 -15.94 11.77 39.70
N TRP A 222 -16.59 10.74 39.15
CA TRP A 222 -17.11 10.80 37.78
C TRP A 222 -18.41 11.61 37.75
N THR A 223 -18.30 12.89 37.43
CA THR A 223 -19.38 13.64 36.79
C THR A 223 -18.77 14.56 35.73
N TRP A 224 -18.90 14.19 34.46
CA TRP A 224 -18.85 15.16 33.36
C TRP A 224 -20.19 15.16 32.62
N PRO A 225 -20.76 16.34 32.32
CA PRO A 225 -22.19 16.51 32.11
C PRO A 225 -22.55 16.46 30.62
N TRP A 226 -23.52 15.62 30.28
CA TRP A 226 -24.43 15.87 29.16
C TRP A 226 -25.86 15.90 29.69
N SER A 227 -26.18 16.99 30.38
CA SER A 227 -27.56 17.40 30.62
C SER A 227 -27.64 18.90 30.36
N SER A 228 -28.49 19.28 29.39
CA SER A 228 -28.84 20.64 28.97
C SER A 228 -27.88 21.36 28.02
N VAL A 229 -28.09 21.18 26.71
CA VAL A 229 -27.76 22.20 25.70
C VAL A 229 -28.96 23.13 25.53
N LYS A 230 -28.93 24.26 26.24
CA LYS A 230 -29.54 25.54 25.83
C LYS A 230 -28.56 26.64 26.20
N GLY A 231 -27.92 27.27 25.20
CA GLY A 231 -27.04 28.43 25.40
C GLY A 231 -25.99 28.55 24.28
N PRO A 232 -25.88 29.70 23.59
CA PRO A 232 -24.99 29.87 22.45
C PRO A 232 -23.59 30.31 22.88
N GLY A 233 -22.57 29.77 22.21
CA GLY A 233 -21.21 30.31 22.21
C GLY A 233 -20.29 29.75 23.29
N LEU A 234 -19.65 28.62 23.00
CA LEU A 234 -18.23 28.38 23.30
C LEU A 234 -17.75 27.15 22.52
N SER A 235 -16.75 27.35 21.66
CA SER A 235 -16.21 26.37 20.73
C SER A 235 -15.42 25.26 21.44
N ALA A 236 -15.98 24.05 21.47
CA ALA A 236 -15.26 22.84 21.83
C ALA A 236 -14.27 22.45 20.72
N HIS A 237 -12.98 22.41 21.02
CA HIS A 237 -11.96 21.87 20.12
C HIS A 237 -11.79 20.35 20.35
N PRO A 238 -11.95 19.49 19.32
CA PRO A 238 -11.68 18.05 19.41
C PRO A 238 -10.17 17.73 19.22
N PRO A 239 -9.70 16.51 19.51
CA PRO A 239 -8.28 16.15 19.46
C PRO A 239 -7.75 16.13 18.01
N LEU A 240 -7.06 17.21 17.64
CA LEU A 240 -6.48 17.50 16.32
C LEU A 240 -4.95 17.27 16.11
N PRO A 241 -4.08 16.94 17.11
CA PRO A 241 -2.62 16.95 16.86
C PRO A 241 -2.07 15.84 15.95
N SER A 242 -2.58 14.62 16.04
CA SER A 242 -1.93 13.44 15.42
C SER A 242 -2.15 13.34 13.90
N THR A 243 -3.34 13.71 13.42
CA THR A 243 -3.75 13.69 12.01
C THR A 243 -3.02 14.71 11.14
N VAL A 244 -2.75 15.89 11.70
CA VAL A 244 -2.08 17.01 11.00
C VAL A 244 -0.58 16.75 10.84
N LEU A 245 0.06 16.22 11.88
CA LEU A 245 1.50 15.92 11.89
C LEU A 245 1.87 14.88 10.82
N LEU A 246 1.10 13.81 10.73
CA LEU A 246 1.38 12.73 9.80
C LEU A 246 1.16 13.15 8.35
N THR A 247 0.12 13.93 8.07
CA THR A 247 -0.13 14.49 6.73
C THR A 247 1.00 15.43 6.30
N TRP A 248 1.50 16.25 7.23
CA TRP A 248 2.65 17.13 7.00
C TRP A 248 3.96 16.35 6.78
N VAL A 249 4.17 15.24 7.50
CA VAL A 249 5.34 14.37 7.28
C VAL A 249 5.31 13.69 5.92
N ASN A 250 4.13 13.21 5.49
CA ASN A 250 3.98 12.58 4.17
C ASN A 250 4.20 13.56 3.00
N SER A 251 4.08 14.87 3.25
CA SER A 251 4.33 15.93 2.27
C SER A 251 5.76 16.45 2.23
N SER A 252 6.60 16.14 3.23
CA SER A 252 7.92 16.77 3.38
C SER A 252 9.10 15.86 3.04
N SER A 253 8.98 14.54 3.17
CA SER A 253 9.99 13.59 2.64
C SER A 253 9.50 12.13 2.72
N VAL A 254 9.72 11.36 1.64
CA VAL A 254 9.48 9.90 1.60
C VAL A 254 10.22 9.18 2.74
N ARG A 255 11.41 9.66 3.12
CA ARG A 255 12.24 9.09 4.21
C ARG A 255 11.58 9.20 5.58
N TRP A 256 10.82 10.27 5.82
CA TRP A 256 10.11 10.44 7.09
C TRP A 256 8.81 9.64 7.10
N ALA A 257 8.12 9.52 5.96
CA ALA A 257 6.98 8.63 5.81
C ALA A 257 7.35 7.16 6.09
N THR A 258 8.48 6.67 5.55
CA THR A 258 8.96 5.31 5.81
C THR A 258 9.34 5.11 7.28
N ARG A 259 10.05 6.05 7.91
CA ARG A 259 10.40 5.96 9.33
C ARG A 259 9.19 5.91 10.26
N ILE A 260 8.17 6.71 9.97
CA ILE A 260 6.92 6.69 10.72
C ILE A 260 6.18 5.37 10.52
N GLN A 261 6.15 4.86 9.29
CA GLN A 261 5.59 3.53 8.99
C GLN A 261 6.32 2.44 9.77
N ASP A 262 7.65 2.49 9.86
CA ASP A 262 8.46 1.55 10.64
C ASP A 262 8.13 1.64 12.13
N MET A 263 7.97 2.85 12.68
CA MET A 263 7.55 3.06 14.07
C MET A 263 6.16 2.47 14.34
N PHE A 264 5.19 2.71 13.46
CA PHE A 264 3.85 2.13 13.59
C PHE A 264 3.87 0.62 13.42
N THR A 265 4.70 0.08 12.52
CA THR A 265 4.87 -1.36 12.34
C THR A 265 5.43 -2.01 13.60
N GLY A 266 6.41 -1.39 14.25
CA GLY A 266 6.92 -1.83 15.55
C GLY A 266 5.82 -1.86 16.62
N GLY A 267 5.03 -0.79 16.73
CA GLY A 267 3.90 -0.72 17.66
C GLY A 267 2.84 -1.80 17.44
N LYS A 268 2.50 -2.09 16.17
CA LYS A 268 1.58 -3.16 15.79
C LYS A 268 2.10 -4.54 16.23
N LEU A 269 3.36 -4.83 15.93
CA LEU A 269 3.99 -6.11 16.27
C LEU A 269 4.06 -6.32 17.78
N LEU A 270 4.30 -5.26 18.56
CA LEU A 270 4.28 -5.35 20.02
C LEU A 270 2.90 -5.73 20.56
N ALA A 271 1.83 -5.12 20.04
CA ALA A 271 0.47 -5.47 20.47
C ALA A 271 0.06 -6.88 20.07
N LEU A 272 0.43 -7.35 18.87
CA LEU A 272 0.19 -8.73 18.47
C LEU A 272 1.02 -9.71 19.30
N SER A 273 2.28 -9.36 19.61
CA SER A 273 3.13 -10.17 20.48
C SER A 273 2.55 -10.30 21.89
N LEU A 274 1.93 -9.23 22.42
CA LEU A 274 1.22 -9.27 23.69
C LEU A 274 0.01 -10.21 23.63
N ILE A 275 -0.81 -10.13 22.58
CA ILE A 275 -1.97 -11.03 22.41
C ILE A 275 -1.50 -12.50 22.36
N ILE A 276 -0.48 -12.79 21.56
CA ILE A 276 0.08 -14.13 21.43
C ILE A 276 0.66 -14.61 22.77
N GLY A 277 1.44 -13.77 23.46
CA GLY A 277 2.02 -14.10 24.76
C GLY A 277 0.96 -14.43 25.81
N MET A 278 -0.10 -13.62 25.90
CA MET A 278 -1.23 -13.89 26.81
C MET A 278 -2.00 -15.16 26.42
N GLY A 279 -2.19 -15.42 25.12
CA GLY A 279 -2.79 -16.66 24.63
C GLY A 279 -1.97 -17.90 25.00
N LEU A 280 -0.63 -17.83 24.89
CA LEU A 280 0.25 -18.92 25.32
C LEU A 280 0.17 -19.16 26.83
N LEU A 281 0.10 -18.09 27.64
CA LEU A 281 -0.12 -18.20 29.08
C LEU A 281 -1.46 -18.90 29.41
N GLN A 282 -2.53 -18.58 28.69
CA GLN A 282 -3.82 -19.24 28.84
C GLN A 282 -3.75 -20.75 28.52
N ILE A 283 -3.02 -21.11 27.47
CA ILE A 283 -2.79 -22.53 27.12
C ILE A 283 -2.03 -23.24 28.24
N PHE A 284 -0.98 -22.63 28.79
CA PHE A 284 -0.23 -23.22 29.91
C PHE A 284 -1.06 -23.34 31.20
N GLN A 285 -2.07 -22.50 31.39
CA GLN A 285 -3.02 -22.59 32.50
C GLN A 285 -4.12 -23.64 32.29
N GLY A 286 -4.18 -24.27 31.11
CA GLY A 286 -5.18 -25.29 30.78
C GLY A 286 -6.43 -24.79 30.06
N HIS A 287 -6.51 -23.49 29.73
CA HIS A 287 -7.67 -22.90 29.06
C HIS A 287 -7.59 -23.05 27.53
N PHE A 288 -7.68 -24.30 27.05
CA PHE A 288 -7.66 -24.63 25.62
C PHE A 288 -8.87 -25.47 25.19
N GLU A 289 -9.98 -25.40 25.93
CA GLU A 289 -11.18 -26.21 25.70
C GLU A 289 -11.75 -26.06 24.28
N GLU A 290 -11.81 -24.83 23.75
CA GLU A 290 -12.29 -24.56 22.39
C GLU A 290 -11.32 -25.04 21.29
N LEU A 291 -10.05 -25.26 21.64
CA LEU A 291 -9.02 -25.75 20.73
C LEU A 291 -8.89 -27.28 20.73
N ARG A 292 -9.58 -27.98 21.64
CA ARG A 292 -9.60 -29.44 21.64
C ARG A 292 -10.26 -29.95 20.36
N PRO A 293 -9.76 -31.01 19.71
CA PRO A 293 -10.30 -31.48 18.42
C PRO A 293 -11.82 -31.75 18.44
N SER A 294 -12.38 -32.17 19.58
CA SER A 294 -13.82 -32.38 19.75
C SER A 294 -14.65 -31.10 19.61
N ASN A 295 -14.14 -29.97 20.11
CA ASN A 295 -14.83 -28.68 20.10
C ASN A 295 -14.40 -27.84 18.88
N ALA A 296 -13.12 -27.90 18.52
CA ALA A 296 -12.58 -27.16 17.39
C ALA A 296 -13.28 -27.53 16.08
N PHE A 297 -13.59 -28.82 15.86
CA PHE A 297 -14.33 -29.32 14.70
C PHE A 297 -15.82 -29.56 15.00
N ALA A 298 -16.35 -28.99 16.09
CA ALA A 298 -17.79 -28.93 16.32
C ALA A 298 -18.38 -27.84 15.41
N PHE A 299 -19.17 -28.26 14.42
CA PHE A 299 -19.83 -27.35 13.49
C PHE A 299 -21.17 -26.89 14.06
N TRP A 300 -21.33 -25.60 14.33
CA TRP A 300 -22.67 -25.02 14.60
C TRP A 300 -23.44 -24.76 13.31
N MET A 301 -22.74 -24.71 12.19
CA MET A 301 -23.30 -24.62 10.83
C MET A 301 -22.43 -25.47 9.91
N THR A 302 -23.03 -26.32 9.07
CA THR A 302 -22.29 -27.01 8.01
C THR A 302 -22.01 -26.04 6.86
N PRO A 303 -20.76 -25.61 6.64
CA PRO A 303 -20.46 -24.61 5.62
C PRO A 303 -20.66 -25.20 4.22
N SER A 304 -21.46 -24.53 3.39
CA SER A 304 -21.44 -24.81 1.96
C SER A 304 -20.12 -24.31 1.34
N VAL A 305 -19.79 -24.80 0.16
CA VAL A 305 -18.59 -24.36 -0.58
C VAL A 305 -18.57 -22.84 -0.77
N GLY A 306 -19.75 -22.23 -0.94
CA GLY A 306 -19.93 -20.78 -1.03
C GLY A 306 -19.56 -20.04 0.24
N HIS A 307 -19.99 -20.53 1.41
CA HIS A 307 -19.59 -19.94 2.69
C HIS A 307 -18.09 -20.05 2.90
N LEU A 308 -17.49 -21.19 2.56
CA LEU A 308 -16.03 -21.33 2.63
C LEU A 308 -15.32 -20.32 1.71
N ALA A 309 -15.87 -20.04 0.52
CA ALA A 309 -15.32 -19.02 -0.37
C ALA A 309 -15.40 -17.61 0.22
N LEU A 310 -16.51 -17.25 0.87
CA LEU A 310 -16.64 -15.98 1.59
C LEU A 310 -15.66 -15.90 2.78
N ALA A 311 -15.45 -17.00 3.50
CA ALA A 311 -14.45 -17.08 4.57
C ALA A 311 -13.03 -16.79 4.02
N PHE A 312 -12.69 -17.35 2.85
CA PHE A 312 -11.44 -17.03 2.18
C PHE A 312 -11.38 -15.56 1.76
N LEU A 313 -12.44 -14.97 1.19
CA LEU A 313 -12.45 -13.54 0.83
C LEU A 313 -12.22 -12.62 2.06
N GLN A 314 -12.82 -12.94 3.20
CA GLN A 314 -12.64 -12.22 4.46
C GLN A 314 -11.22 -12.39 5.03
N GLY A 315 -10.69 -13.60 5.05
CA GLY A 315 -9.32 -13.87 5.51
C GLY A 315 -8.26 -13.25 4.61
N SER A 316 -8.50 -13.31 3.30
CA SER A 316 -7.63 -12.75 2.27
C SER A 316 -7.56 -11.22 2.28
N PHE A 317 -8.56 -10.53 2.86
CA PHE A 317 -8.46 -9.10 3.13
C PHE A 317 -7.35 -8.78 4.14
N ALA A 318 -7.21 -9.59 5.19
CA ALA A 318 -6.14 -9.41 6.19
C ALA A 318 -4.74 -9.69 5.63
N PHE A 319 -4.64 -10.52 4.59
CA PHE A 319 -3.39 -10.74 3.86
C PHE A 319 -3.11 -9.70 2.78
N SER A 320 -4.04 -8.79 2.47
CA SER A 320 -3.84 -7.75 1.45
C SER A 320 -2.62 -6.88 1.74
N GLY A 321 -1.96 -6.38 0.71
CA GLY A 321 -0.76 -5.54 0.83
C GLY A 321 0.54 -6.22 0.39
N TRP A 322 0.52 -7.52 0.10
CA TRP A 322 1.68 -8.27 -0.39
C TRP A 322 2.16 -7.81 -1.78
N ASN A 323 1.26 -7.29 -2.62
CA ASN A 323 1.57 -6.84 -3.97
C ASN A 323 2.31 -5.48 -3.99
N PHE A 324 2.38 -4.75 -2.87
CA PHE A 324 2.97 -3.41 -2.79
C PHE A 324 4.46 -3.38 -3.15
N LEU A 325 5.22 -4.43 -2.82
CA LEU A 325 6.66 -4.46 -3.11
C LEU A 325 6.96 -4.40 -4.62
N ASN A 326 6.01 -4.84 -5.45
CA ASN A 326 6.11 -4.75 -6.91
C ASN A 326 6.06 -3.30 -7.41
N TYR A 327 5.38 -2.41 -6.69
CA TYR A 327 5.31 -0.98 -7.04
C TYR A 327 6.60 -0.21 -6.70
N VAL A 328 7.46 -0.77 -5.86
CA VAL A 328 8.76 -0.18 -5.44
C VAL A 328 9.94 -1.02 -5.89
N THR A 329 9.74 -1.94 -6.84
CA THR A 329 10.80 -2.84 -7.32
C THR A 329 11.93 -2.08 -8.02
N GLU A 330 11.64 -0.95 -8.67
CA GLU A 330 12.65 -0.06 -9.27
C GLU A 330 13.58 0.58 -8.22
N GLU A 331 13.06 0.85 -7.02
CA GLU A 331 13.76 1.49 -5.91
C GLU A 331 14.56 0.46 -5.06
N MET A 332 14.46 -0.84 -5.37
CA MET A 332 15.02 -1.93 -4.57
C MET A 332 16.43 -2.34 -5.01
N VAL A 333 17.32 -2.49 -4.03
CA VAL A 333 18.70 -2.96 -4.24
C VAL A 333 18.67 -4.46 -4.58
N ASP A 334 19.30 -4.87 -5.69
CA ASP A 334 19.34 -6.25 -6.21
C ASP A 334 17.97 -6.96 -6.15
N ALA A 335 16.97 -6.36 -6.82
CA ALA A 335 15.59 -6.84 -6.80
C ALA A 335 15.45 -8.32 -7.18
N ARG A 336 16.33 -8.83 -8.06
CA ARG A 336 16.33 -10.24 -8.48
C ARG A 336 16.48 -11.21 -7.30
N LYS A 337 17.31 -10.89 -6.31
CA LYS A 337 17.56 -11.77 -5.17
C LYS A 337 16.73 -11.36 -3.94
N ASN A 338 16.59 -10.06 -3.72
CA ASN A 338 15.96 -9.56 -2.50
C ASN A 338 14.43 -9.67 -2.55
N LEU A 339 13.80 -9.61 -3.73
CA LEU A 339 12.33 -9.74 -3.85
C LEU A 339 11.84 -11.13 -3.39
N PRO A 340 12.34 -12.27 -3.92
CA PRO A 340 11.91 -13.59 -3.43
C PRO A 340 12.27 -13.83 -1.96
N ARG A 341 13.44 -13.37 -1.51
CA ARG A 341 13.87 -13.52 -0.11
C ARG A 341 12.93 -12.78 0.84
N ALA A 342 12.54 -11.57 0.50
CA ALA A 342 11.60 -10.80 1.30
C ALA A 342 10.23 -11.50 1.38
N ILE A 343 9.75 -12.07 0.28
CA ILE A 343 8.49 -12.86 0.24
C ILE A 343 8.56 -14.08 1.17
N PHE A 344 9.62 -14.89 1.08
CA PHE A 344 9.78 -16.10 1.89
C PHE A 344 10.06 -15.84 3.38
N ILE A 345 10.53 -14.66 3.74
CA ILE A 345 10.71 -14.27 5.15
C ILE A 345 9.40 -13.68 5.69
N SER A 346 8.83 -12.69 4.98
CA SER A 346 7.73 -11.89 5.51
C SER A 346 6.40 -12.62 5.54
N ILE A 347 5.98 -13.31 4.46
CA ILE A 347 4.63 -13.88 4.39
C ILE A 347 4.44 -15.06 5.36
N PRO A 348 5.41 -16.00 5.50
CA PRO A 348 5.30 -17.04 6.51
C PRO A 348 5.28 -16.48 7.94
N LEU A 349 6.07 -15.45 8.23
CA LEU A 349 6.04 -14.76 9.53
C LEU A 349 4.66 -14.15 9.81
N VAL A 350 4.05 -13.48 8.83
CA VAL A 350 2.72 -12.92 8.98
C VAL A 350 1.68 -14.01 9.19
N THR A 351 1.76 -15.10 8.43
CA THR A 351 0.86 -16.26 8.57
C THR A 351 0.97 -16.87 9.97
N PHE A 352 2.19 -17.00 10.50
CA PHE A 352 2.45 -17.43 11.87
C PHE A 352 1.78 -16.48 12.87
N VAL A 353 2.05 -15.17 12.78
CA VAL A 353 1.47 -14.16 13.68
C VAL A 353 -0.07 -14.20 13.64
N TYR A 354 -0.67 -14.28 12.45
CA TYR A 354 -2.13 -14.32 12.31
C TYR A 354 -2.74 -15.59 12.88
N THR A 355 -2.13 -16.75 12.61
CA THR A 355 -2.62 -18.04 13.14
C THR A 355 -2.55 -18.05 14.67
N PHE A 356 -1.41 -17.65 15.25
CA PHE A 356 -1.25 -17.59 16.71
C PHE A 356 -2.13 -16.55 17.37
N THR A 357 -2.39 -15.42 16.71
CA THR A 357 -3.34 -14.41 17.20
C THR A 357 -4.76 -14.98 17.26
N ASN A 358 -5.20 -15.70 16.22
CA ASN A 358 -6.51 -16.35 16.22
C ASN A 358 -6.60 -17.45 17.30
N ILE A 359 -5.55 -18.26 17.46
CA ILE A 359 -5.46 -19.25 18.55
C ILE A 359 -5.62 -18.55 19.91
N ALA A 360 -4.93 -17.43 20.13
CA ALA A 360 -5.07 -16.65 21.36
C ALA A 360 -6.52 -16.16 21.58
N TYR A 361 -7.21 -15.68 20.54
CA TYR A 361 -8.61 -15.29 20.66
C TYR A 361 -9.51 -16.46 21.11
N PHE A 362 -9.32 -17.66 20.56
CA PHE A 362 -10.09 -18.84 20.94
C PHE A 362 -9.75 -19.39 22.33
N THR A 363 -8.61 -19.04 22.92
CA THR A 363 -8.31 -19.40 24.33
C THR A 363 -9.02 -18.50 25.34
N ALA A 364 -9.37 -17.27 24.94
CA ALA A 364 -9.90 -16.25 25.84
C ALA A 364 -11.43 -16.08 25.75
N MET A 365 -12.01 -16.42 24.59
CA MET A 365 -13.41 -16.16 24.25
C MET A 365 -14.01 -17.39 23.55
N SER A 366 -15.31 -17.61 23.76
CA SER A 366 -16.04 -18.63 23.00
C SER A 366 -16.31 -18.16 21.56
N PRO A 367 -16.60 -19.07 20.61
CA PRO A 367 -16.94 -18.70 19.24
C PRO A 367 -18.12 -17.71 19.16
N GLN A 368 -19.16 -17.92 19.97
CA GLN A 368 -20.36 -17.07 19.98
C GLN A 368 -20.04 -15.66 20.48
N GLU A 369 -19.17 -15.56 21.49
CA GLU A 369 -18.72 -14.28 22.02
C GLU A 369 -17.88 -13.51 21.00
N LEU A 370 -16.96 -14.19 20.31
CA LEU A 370 -16.16 -13.59 19.23
C LEU A 370 -17.06 -13.04 18.13
N LEU A 371 -18.10 -13.78 17.72
CA LEU A 371 -19.07 -13.36 16.72
C LEU A 371 -19.94 -12.18 17.19
N SER A 372 -20.24 -12.09 18.49
CA SER A 372 -21.00 -10.97 19.05
C SER A 372 -20.19 -9.68 19.19
N SER A 373 -18.86 -9.78 19.27
CA SER A 373 -17.99 -8.62 19.43
C SER A 373 -17.85 -7.80 18.14
N ASN A 374 -17.82 -6.47 18.28
CA ASN A 374 -17.48 -5.54 17.18
C ASN A 374 -15.98 -5.21 17.12
N ALA A 375 -15.23 -5.51 18.19
CA ALA A 375 -13.81 -5.22 18.31
C ALA A 375 -13.11 -6.33 19.11
N VAL A 376 -12.79 -7.43 18.42
CA VAL A 376 -12.30 -8.69 19.00
C VAL A 376 -11.09 -8.48 19.93
N ALA A 377 -10.14 -7.64 19.53
CA ALA A 377 -8.94 -7.40 20.33
C ALA A 377 -9.19 -6.55 21.59
N VAL A 378 -10.21 -5.68 21.58
CA VAL A 378 -10.59 -4.91 22.78
C VAL A 378 -11.26 -5.84 23.77
N THR A 379 -12.21 -6.67 23.31
CA THR A 379 -12.87 -7.68 24.16
C THR A 379 -11.86 -8.66 24.76
N PHE A 380 -10.86 -9.10 23.98
CA PHE A 380 -9.74 -9.89 24.50
C PHE A 380 -8.98 -9.15 25.63
N GLY A 381 -8.68 -7.87 25.43
CA GLY A 381 -7.98 -7.05 26.41
C GLY A 381 -8.78 -6.82 27.69
N GLU A 382 -10.09 -6.57 27.58
CA GLU A 382 -10.98 -6.42 28.74
C GLU A 382 -11.00 -7.68 29.60
N LYS A 383 -10.97 -8.86 28.98
CA LYS A 383 -10.95 -10.14 29.70
C LYS A 383 -9.64 -10.48 30.39
N LEU A 384 -8.51 -10.29 29.70
CA LEU A 384 -7.22 -10.84 30.13
C LEU A 384 -6.22 -9.80 30.63
N LEU A 385 -6.33 -8.56 30.17
CA LEU A 385 -5.34 -7.52 30.46
C LEU A 385 -5.79 -6.56 31.58
N GLY A 386 -7.07 -6.59 31.97
CA GLY A 386 -7.61 -5.79 33.08
C GLY A 386 -7.24 -4.31 32.93
N TYR A 387 -6.39 -3.78 33.81
CA TYR A 387 -5.91 -2.39 33.76
C TYR A 387 -5.17 -2.04 32.45
N PHE A 388 -4.56 -3.01 31.76
CA PHE A 388 -3.84 -2.79 30.50
C PHE A 388 -4.74 -2.88 29.26
N SER A 389 -6.05 -3.08 29.43
CA SER A 389 -7.04 -3.15 28.33
C SER A 389 -7.06 -1.92 27.42
N TRP A 390 -6.79 -0.72 27.95
CA TRP A 390 -6.75 0.53 27.18
C TRP A 390 -5.65 0.55 26.10
N ALA A 391 -4.61 -0.28 26.23
CA ALA A 391 -3.53 -0.35 25.24
C ALA A 391 -4.01 -0.95 23.90
N MET A 392 -5.02 -1.83 23.92
CA MET A 392 -5.55 -2.48 22.72
C MET A 392 -6.21 -1.49 21.74
N PRO A 393 -7.22 -0.69 22.13
CA PRO A 393 -7.83 0.27 21.22
C PRO A 393 -6.83 1.33 20.73
N VAL A 394 -5.88 1.75 21.55
CA VAL A 394 -4.81 2.69 21.14
C VAL A 394 -3.91 2.08 20.07
N SER A 395 -3.43 0.84 20.26
CA SER A 395 -2.59 0.18 19.27
C SER A 395 -3.32 -0.07 17.95
N VAL A 396 -4.57 -0.52 18.02
CA VAL A 396 -5.39 -0.75 16.82
C VAL A 396 -5.68 0.57 16.09
N ALA A 397 -5.96 1.66 16.83
CA ALA A 397 -6.14 2.98 16.26
C ALA A 397 -4.87 3.46 15.52
N LEU A 398 -3.69 3.31 16.13
CA LEU A 398 -2.42 3.62 15.46
C LEU A 398 -2.20 2.73 14.22
N SER A 399 -2.59 1.46 14.28
CA SER A 399 -2.51 0.53 13.15
C SER A 399 -3.36 0.97 11.96
N THR A 400 -4.64 1.29 12.21
CA THR A 400 -5.57 1.79 11.19
C THR A 400 -5.09 3.10 10.58
N PHE A 401 -4.50 3.99 11.39
CA PHE A 401 -3.97 5.25 10.90
C PHE A 401 -2.79 5.06 9.95
N GLY A 402 -1.85 4.16 10.28
CA GLY A 402 -0.76 3.77 9.38
C GLY A 402 -1.29 3.14 8.08
N GLY A 403 -2.34 2.31 8.17
CA GLY A 403 -3.01 1.72 7.02
C GLY A 403 -3.59 2.77 6.06
N ILE A 404 -4.43 3.69 6.57
CA ILE A 404 -5.01 4.79 5.78
C ILE A 404 -3.91 5.58 5.08
N ASN A 405 -2.81 5.86 5.79
CA ASN A 405 -1.72 6.61 5.22
C ASN A 405 -1.02 5.89 4.05
N GLY A 406 -0.74 4.60 4.21
CA GLY A 406 -0.15 3.78 3.15
C GLY A 406 -1.03 3.70 1.91
N TYR A 407 -2.35 3.52 2.08
CA TYR A 407 -3.31 3.47 0.97
C TYR A 407 -3.43 4.80 0.22
N LEU A 408 -3.48 5.94 0.93
CA LEU A 408 -3.54 7.26 0.29
C LEU A 408 -2.26 7.56 -0.53
N PHE A 409 -1.11 7.08 -0.06
CA PHE A 409 0.16 7.25 -0.76
C PHE A 409 0.22 6.46 -2.07
N THR A 410 -0.21 5.19 -2.06
CA THR A 410 -0.21 4.40 -3.30
C THR A 410 -1.32 4.78 -4.25
N TYR A 411 -2.47 5.25 -3.76
CA TYR A 411 -3.54 5.80 -4.58
C TYR A 411 -3.07 6.99 -5.43
N SER A 412 -2.28 7.90 -4.83
CA SER A 412 -1.79 9.07 -5.57
C SER A 412 -0.77 8.71 -6.64
N ARG A 413 0.11 7.72 -6.38
CA ARG A 413 1.04 7.16 -7.39
C ARG A 413 0.28 6.52 -8.55
N LEU A 414 -0.80 5.79 -8.27
CA LEU A 414 -1.66 5.20 -9.29
C LEU A 414 -2.32 6.28 -10.17
N CYS A 415 -2.85 7.35 -9.56
CA CYS A 415 -3.44 8.48 -10.28
C CYS A 415 -2.40 9.18 -11.18
N PHE A 416 -1.18 9.36 -10.67
CA PHE A 416 -0.07 9.94 -11.43
C PHE A 416 0.29 9.08 -12.66
N SER A 417 0.46 7.76 -12.48
CA SER A 417 0.75 6.83 -13.57
C SER A 417 -0.38 6.78 -14.61
N GLY A 418 -1.64 6.74 -14.17
CA GLY A 418 -2.80 6.72 -15.05
C GLY A 418 -2.99 8.01 -15.85
N ALA A 419 -2.69 9.17 -15.27
CA ALA A 419 -2.76 10.44 -15.97
C ALA A 419 -1.61 10.62 -16.97
N ARG A 420 -0.40 10.13 -16.66
CA ARG A 420 0.75 10.17 -17.57
C ARG A 420 0.50 9.39 -18.85
N GLU A 421 -0.19 8.26 -18.76
CA GLU A 421 -0.60 7.44 -19.91
C GLU A 421 -1.86 8.00 -20.63
N GLY A 422 -2.40 9.14 -20.20
CA GLY A 422 -3.58 9.76 -20.80
C GLY A 422 -4.91 9.06 -20.49
N HIS A 423 -4.91 8.11 -19.56
CA HIS A 423 -6.11 7.38 -19.14
C HIS A 423 -6.94 8.13 -18.10
N LEU A 424 -6.32 8.98 -17.28
CA LEU A 424 -6.98 9.85 -16.31
C LEU A 424 -6.77 11.33 -16.64
N PRO A 425 -7.68 12.24 -16.18
CA PRO A 425 -7.49 13.68 -16.34
C PRO A 425 -6.18 14.17 -15.68
N SER A 426 -5.48 15.08 -16.36
CA SER A 426 -4.20 15.64 -15.88
C SER A 426 -4.30 16.32 -14.52
N LEU A 427 -5.47 16.87 -14.16
CA LEU A 427 -5.73 17.47 -12.85
C LEU A 427 -5.42 16.52 -11.69
N LEU A 428 -5.65 15.21 -11.86
CA LEU A 428 -5.42 14.20 -10.81
C LEU A 428 -3.93 13.90 -10.59
N ALA A 429 -3.06 14.28 -11.52
CA ALA A 429 -1.61 14.15 -11.38
C ALA A 429 -0.93 15.43 -10.89
N MET A 430 -1.66 16.55 -10.74
CA MET A 430 -1.08 17.82 -10.32
C MET A 430 -0.72 17.80 -8.83
N ILE A 431 0.37 18.50 -8.51
CA ILE A 431 0.94 18.61 -7.16
C ILE A 431 0.87 20.05 -6.66
N HIS A 432 0.68 20.23 -5.35
CA HIS A 432 0.63 21.53 -4.71
C HIS A 432 2.01 22.21 -4.71
N VAL A 433 2.07 23.49 -5.07
CA VAL A 433 3.33 24.23 -5.30
C VAL A 433 4.22 24.30 -4.04
N ARG A 434 3.63 24.51 -2.86
CA ARG A 434 4.40 24.68 -1.60
C ARG A 434 4.65 23.39 -0.83
N HIS A 435 3.89 22.34 -1.12
CA HIS A 435 3.83 21.14 -0.26
C HIS A 435 4.06 19.84 -1.04
N CYS A 436 4.21 19.90 -2.36
CA CYS A 436 4.45 18.75 -3.23
C CYS A 436 3.43 17.60 -3.02
N THR A 437 2.18 17.95 -2.67
CA THR A 437 1.10 16.99 -2.41
C THR A 437 0.05 16.97 -3.52
N PRO A 438 -0.42 15.78 -3.94
CA PRO A 438 -1.44 15.65 -4.97
C PRO A 438 -2.86 15.84 -4.39
N ILE A 439 -3.22 17.09 -4.11
CA ILE A 439 -4.48 17.44 -3.42
C ILE A 439 -5.74 16.96 -4.18
N PRO A 440 -5.88 17.20 -5.50
CA PRO A 440 -7.10 16.80 -6.23
C PRO A 440 -7.37 15.29 -6.18
N ALA A 441 -6.33 14.46 -6.33
CA ALA A 441 -6.47 13.01 -6.24
C ALA A 441 -6.97 12.59 -4.85
N LEU A 442 -6.39 13.16 -3.79
CA LEU A 442 -6.80 12.85 -2.41
C LEU A 442 -8.25 13.26 -2.12
N LEU A 443 -8.69 14.42 -2.62
CA LEU A 443 -10.07 14.88 -2.46
C LEU A 443 -11.07 13.92 -3.12
N VAL A 444 -10.77 13.47 -4.35
CA VAL A 444 -11.63 12.49 -5.05
C VAL A 444 -11.67 11.16 -4.29
N CYS A 445 -10.52 10.69 -3.80
CA CYS A 445 -10.44 9.46 -3.02
C CYS A 445 -11.29 9.54 -1.74
N CYS A 446 -11.11 10.60 -0.95
CA CYS A 446 -11.86 10.81 0.29
C CYS A 446 -13.37 11.00 0.02
N GLY A 447 -13.73 11.70 -1.04
CA GLY A 447 -15.13 11.86 -1.46
C GLY A 447 -15.78 10.53 -1.82
N ALA A 448 -15.12 9.72 -2.64
CA ALA A 448 -15.59 8.37 -2.99
C ALA A 448 -15.70 7.46 -1.76
N THR A 449 -14.71 7.52 -0.86
CA THR A 449 -14.70 6.77 0.40
C THR A 449 -15.90 7.14 1.27
N ALA A 450 -16.20 8.44 1.43
CA ALA A 450 -17.33 8.91 2.20
C ALA A 450 -18.67 8.40 1.64
N ILE A 451 -18.84 8.39 0.32
CA ILE A 451 -20.05 7.85 -0.32
C ILE A 451 -20.20 6.36 -0.03
N ILE A 452 -19.14 5.57 -0.20
CA ILE A 452 -19.16 4.11 0.04
C ILE A 452 -19.53 3.80 1.49
N MET A 453 -19.03 4.60 2.45
CA MET A 453 -19.33 4.42 3.86
C MET A 453 -20.81 4.65 4.23
N LEU A 454 -21.56 5.41 3.42
CA LEU A 454 -22.99 5.62 3.64
C LEU A 454 -23.82 4.40 3.24
N VAL A 455 -23.33 3.60 2.29
CA VAL A 455 -24.10 2.54 1.61
C VAL A 455 -23.87 1.17 2.24
N GLY A 456 -22.63 0.81 2.60
CA GLY A 456 -22.27 -0.56 2.97
C GLY A 456 -21.91 -0.77 4.44
N ASP A 457 -22.13 -2.00 4.93
CA ASP A 457 -21.55 -2.49 6.19
C ASP A 457 -20.11 -3.00 5.98
N THR A 458 -19.30 -3.02 7.04
CA THR A 458 -17.87 -3.35 7.03
C THR A 458 -17.60 -4.70 6.37
N TYR A 459 -18.34 -5.75 6.74
CA TYR A 459 -18.10 -7.10 6.21
C TYR A 459 -18.53 -7.26 4.75
N THR A 460 -19.66 -6.64 4.36
CA THR A 460 -20.08 -6.63 2.96
C THR A 460 -19.10 -5.84 2.09
N LEU A 461 -18.58 -4.71 2.57
CA LEU A 461 -17.53 -3.93 1.89
C LEU A 461 -16.24 -4.75 1.73
N ILE A 462 -15.89 -5.59 2.70
CA ILE A 462 -14.78 -6.53 2.56
C ILE A 462 -15.06 -7.53 1.42
N ASN A 463 -16.26 -8.10 1.34
CA ASN A 463 -16.61 -9.02 0.25
C ASN A 463 -16.54 -8.33 -1.13
N TYR A 464 -17.07 -7.10 -1.25
CA TYR A 464 -16.96 -6.29 -2.47
C TYR A 464 -15.51 -6.09 -2.91
N VAL A 465 -14.67 -5.60 -2.00
CA VAL A 465 -13.30 -5.24 -2.33
C VAL A 465 -12.45 -6.48 -2.60
N SER A 466 -12.59 -7.54 -1.79
CA SER A 466 -11.84 -8.78 -1.96
C SER A 466 -12.20 -9.45 -3.28
N PHE A 467 -13.48 -9.56 -3.63
CA PHE A 467 -13.90 -10.17 -4.88
C PHE A 467 -13.25 -9.49 -6.09
N ILE A 468 -13.31 -8.14 -6.15
CA ILE A 468 -12.72 -7.37 -7.25
C ILE A 468 -11.20 -7.47 -7.26
N ASN A 469 -10.55 -7.38 -6.08
CA ASN A 469 -9.10 -7.50 -5.98
C ASN A 469 -8.61 -8.83 -6.56
N TYR A 470 -9.21 -9.94 -6.14
CA TYR A 470 -8.79 -11.27 -6.58
C TYR A 470 -9.19 -11.58 -8.03
N LEU A 471 -10.26 -10.96 -8.53
CA LEU A 471 -10.56 -10.97 -9.97
C LEU A 471 -9.45 -10.27 -10.77
N CYS A 472 -9.01 -9.08 -10.35
CA CYS A 472 -7.91 -8.35 -10.98
C CYS A 472 -6.57 -9.10 -10.89
N TYR A 473 -6.24 -9.67 -9.73
CA TYR A 473 -5.03 -10.50 -9.56
C TYR A 473 -5.05 -11.75 -10.46
N GLY A 474 -6.22 -12.36 -10.62
CA GLY A 474 -6.43 -13.46 -11.56
C GLY A 474 -6.13 -13.05 -13.00
N ILE A 475 -6.60 -11.88 -13.44
CA ILE A 475 -6.30 -11.34 -14.78
C ILE A 475 -4.80 -11.08 -14.96
N THR A 476 -4.14 -10.50 -13.95
CA THR A 476 -2.69 -10.24 -13.99
C THR A 476 -1.87 -11.53 -14.10
N ILE A 477 -2.21 -12.57 -13.33
CA ILE A 477 -1.51 -13.87 -13.36
C ILE A 477 -1.85 -14.66 -14.64
N LEU A 478 -3.07 -14.53 -15.16
CA LEU A 478 -3.39 -15.03 -16.50
C LEU A 478 -2.53 -14.33 -17.56
N GLY A 479 -2.31 -13.02 -17.41
CA GLY A 479 -1.38 -12.25 -18.22
C GLY A 479 0.04 -12.82 -18.18
N LEU A 480 0.53 -13.23 -17.02
CA LEU A 480 1.84 -13.90 -16.89
C LEU A 480 1.90 -15.19 -17.73
N LEU A 481 0.86 -16.03 -17.68
CA LEU A 481 0.79 -17.24 -18.50
C LEU A 481 0.77 -16.93 -20.00
N LEU A 482 -0.02 -15.94 -20.41
CA LEU A 482 -0.06 -15.48 -21.80
C LEU A 482 1.28 -14.88 -22.25
N LEU A 483 1.98 -14.17 -21.37
CA LEU A 483 3.31 -13.64 -21.62
C LEU A 483 4.35 -14.76 -21.79
N ARG A 484 4.23 -15.86 -21.02
CA ARG A 484 5.04 -17.09 -21.23
C ARG A 484 4.88 -17.63 -22.64
N TRP A 485 3.65 -17.63 -23.14
CA TRP A 485 3.31 -18.21 -24.44
C TRP A 485 3.65 -17.28 -25.61
N ARG A 486 3.28 -16.00 -25.55
CA ARG A 486 3.49 -15.04 -26.66
C ARG A 486 4.93 -14.54 -26.77
N ARG A 487 5.64 -14.37 -25.65
CA ARG A 487 7.01 -13.83 -25.62
C ARG A 487 7.96 -14.76 -24.82
N PRO A 488 8.26 -15.97 -25.34
CA PRO A 488 9.10 -16.94 -24.63
C PRO A 488 10.57 -16.50 -24.52
N ALA A 489 11.07 -15.72 -25.47
CA ALA A 489 12.45 -15.23 -25.50
C ALA A 489 12.72 -14.02 -24.59
N LEU A 490 11.68 -13.49 -23.91
CA LEU A 490 11.85 -12.37 -22.97
C LEU A 490 12.78 -12.80 -21.81
N HIS A 491 13.82 -12.02 -21.53
CA HIS A 491 14.73 -12.30 -20.42
C HIS A 491 14.00 -12.22 -19.09
N ARG A 492 13.99 -13.33 -18.33
CA ARG A 492 13.33 -13.46 -17.03
C ARG A 492 14.34 -13.84 -15.96
N PRO A 493 14.82 -12.88 -15.16
CA PRO A 493 15.80 -13.15 -14.12
C PRO A 493 15.30 -14.07 -13.00
N ILE A 494 13.98 -14.09 -12.78
CA ILE A 494 13.24 -14.99 -11.88
C ILE A 494 12.22 -15.75 -12.74
N LYS A 495 12.18 -17.08 -12.62
CA LYS A 495 11.21 -17.92 -13.31
C LYS A 495 10.63 -18.94 -12.34
N VAL A 496 9.35 -18.84 -12.04
CA VAL A 496 8.66 -19.77 -11.15
C VAL A 496 8.17 -21.00 -11.91
N ASN A 497 8.03 -22.15 -11.24
CA ASN A 497 7.46 -23.34 -11.86
C ASN A 497 6.05 -23.05 -12.38
N LEU A 498 5.68 -23.56 -13.57
CA LEU A 498 4.39 -23.34 -14.22
C LEU A 498 3.20 -23.84 -13.37
N LEU A 499 3.43 -24.85 -12.52
CA LEU A 499 2.40 -25.36 -11.60
C LEU A 499 1.89 -24.27 -10.63
N ILE A 500 2.74 -23.32 -10.23
CA ILE A 500 2.40 -22.28 -9.25
C ILE A 500 1.31 -21.33 -9.78
N PRO A 501 1.47 -20.62 -10.93
CA PRO A 501 0.44 -19.75 -11.46
C PRO A 501 -0.84 -20.51 -11.85
N VAL A 502 -0.73 -21.75 -12.35
CA VAL A 502 -1.90 -22.57 -12.70
C VAL A 502 -2.70 -22.94 -11.45
N ALA A 503 -2.03 -23.43 -10.40
CA ALA A 503 -2.69 -23.78 -9.15
C ALA A 503 -3.37 -22.56 -8.50
N TYR A 504 -2.70 -21.40 -8.51
CA TYR A 504 -3.27 -20.15 -8.01
C TYR A 504 -4.54 -19.74 -8.78
N LEU A 505 -4.51 -19.79 -10.11
CA LEU A 505 -5.67 -19.45 -10.94
C LEU A 505 -6.83 -20.43 -10.75
N VAL A 506 -6.56 -21.73 -10.66
CA VAL A 506 -7.62 -22.74 -10.42
C VAL A 506 -8.27 -22.51 -9.06
N PHE A 507 -7.46 -22.27 -8.02
CA PHE A 507 -7.96 -21.99 -6.68
C PHE A 507 -8.88 -20.76 -6.66
N TRP A 508 -8.43 -19.64 -7.21
CA TRP A 508 -9.22 -18.40 -7.22
C TRP A 508 -10.40 -18.45 -8.19
N ALA A 509 -10.28 -19.10 -9.34
CA ALA A 509 -11.41 -19.28 -10.25
C ALA A 509 -12.54 -20.05 -9.58
N PHE A 510 -12.21 -21.14 -8.88
CA PHE A 510 -13.17 -21.91 -8.10
C PHE A 510 -13.84 -21.03 -7.04
N LEU A 511 -13.07 -20.37 -6.17
CA LEU A 511 -13.64 -19.55 -5.09
C LEU A 511 -14.46 -18.37 -5.60
N LEU A 512 -14.04 -17.67 -6.66
CA LEU A 512 -14.79 -16.54 -7.20
C LEU A 512 -16.12 -16.98 -7.83
N VAL A 513 -16.17 -18.14 -8.49
CA VAL A 513 -17.43 -18.70 -9.02
C VAL A 513 -18.40 -19.01 -7.88
N PHE A 514 -17.94 -19.70 -6.83
CA PHE A 514 -18.80 -20.00 -5.69
C PHE A 514 -19.20 -18.74 -4.90
N SER A 515 -18.31 -17.75 -4.78
CA SER A 515 -18.64 -16.46 -4.17
C SER A 515 -19.73 -15.73 -4.96
N PHE A 516 -19.66 -15.74 -6.29
CA PHE A 516 -20.68 -15.13 -7.15
C PHE A 516 -22.04 -15.83 -7.02
N ILE A 517 -22.05 -17.15 -6.86
CA ILE A 517 -23.29 -17.92 -6.63
C ILE A 517 -23.88 -17.60 -5.26
N SER A 518 -23.05 -17.40 -4.23
CA SER A 518 -23.51 -17.13 -2.86
C SER A 518 -23.95 -15.69 -2.64
N GLU A 519 -23.20 -14.71 -3.13
CA GLU A 519 -23.53 -13.29 -3.00
C GLU A 519 -23.63 -12.61 -4.38
N PRO A 520 -24.63 -12.97 -5.21
CA PRO A 520 -24.72 -12.50 -6.60
C PRO A 520 -24.92 -10.99 -6.69
N MET A 521 -25.59 -10.37 -5.72
CA MET A 521 -25.78 -8.92 -5.68
C MET A 521 -24.45 -8.18 -5.42
N VAL A 522 -23.66 -8.67 -4.47
CA VAL A 522 -22.39 -8.05 -4.07
C VAL A 522 -21.36 -8.21 -5.21
N CYS A 523 -21.16 -9.43 -5.67
CA CYS A 523 -20.21 -9.70 -6.76
C CYS A 523 -20.67 -9.08 -8.08
N GLY A 524 -21.98 -9.13 -8.39
CA GLY A 524 -22.57 -8.60 -9.62
C GLY A 524 -22.40 -7.08 -9.75
N VAL A 525 -22.68 -6.32 -8.69
CA VAL A 525 -22.47 -4.86 -8.68
C VAL A 525 -20.98 -4.53 -8.91
N GLY A 526 -20.07 -5.29 -8.31
CA GLY A 526 -18.63 -5.13 -8.56
C GLY A 526 -18.25 -5.28 -10.03
N VAL A 527 -18.74 -6.34 -10.68
CA VAL A 527 -18.51 -6.58 -12.13
C VAL A 527 -19.14 -5.47 -12.98
N ILE A 528 -20.36 -5.03 -12.67
CA ILE A 528 -21.04 -3.96 -13.40
C ILE A 528 -20.22 -2.68 -13.35
N ILE A 529 -19.65 -2.32 -12.19
CA ILE A 529 -18.84 -1.10 -12.08
C ILE A 529 -17.55 -1.23 -12.89
N ILE A 530 -16.90 -2.40 -12.92
CA ILE A 530 -15.76 -2.62 -13.82
C ILE A 530 -16.19 -2.40 -15.27
N LEU A 531 -17.31 -2.99 -15.69
CA LEU A 531 -17.83 -2.86 -17.05
C LEU A 531 -18.24 -1.43 -17.42
N THR A 532 -18.64 -0.60 -16.46
CA THR A 532 -18.88 0.84 -16.73
C THR A 532 -17.61 1.58 -17.16
N GLY A 533 -16.42 1.02 -16.90
CA GLY A 533 -15.17 1.53 -17.43
C GLY A 533 -15.07 1.40 -18.96
N VAL A 534 -15.76 0.44 -19.59
CA VAL A 534 -15.73 0.26 -21.06
C VAL A 534 -16.28 1.49 -21.81
N PRO A 535 -17.53 1.95 -21.57
CA PRO A 535 -18.05 3.13 -22.26
C PRO A 535 -17.23 4.39 -21.94
N ILE A 536 -16.72 4.51 -20.71
CA ILE A 536 -15.90 5.65 -20.30
C ILE A 536 -14.54 5.65 -21.00
N PHE A 537 -13.93 4.48 -21.22
CA PHE A 537 -12.70 4.37 -22.01
C PHE A 537 -12.92 4.84 -23.44
N PHE A 538 -14.01 4.42 -24.08
CA PHE A 538 -14.30 4.84 -25.45
C PHE A 538 -14.57 6.35 -25.55
N LEU A 539 -15.29 6.92 -24.59
CA LEU A 539 -15.62 8.35 -24.56
C LEU A 539 -14.42 9.23 -24.14
N GLY A 540 -13.61 8.74 -23.20
CA GLY A 540 -12.51 9.48 -22.58
C GLY A 540 -11.20 9.38 -23.35
N VAL A 541 -10.79 8.16 -23.71
CA VAL A 541 -9.45 7.85 -24.23
C VAL A 541 -9.47 7.59 -25.73
N PHE A 542 -10.41 6.77 -26.22
CA PHE A 542 -10.45 6.40 -27.64
C PHE A 542 -10.95 7.55 -28.54
N TRP A 543 -11.86 8.38 -28.02
CA TRP A 543 -12.40 9.52 -28.77
C TRP A 543 -11.37 10.66 -28.89
N ARG A 544 -10.58 10.64 -29.97
CA ARG A 544 -9.59 11.69 -30.26
C ARG A 544 -10.19 12.98 -30.83
N SER A 545 -11.29 12.88 -31.58
CA SER A 545 -11.96 14.02 -32.23
C SER A 545 -13.05 14.65 -31.34
N LYS A 546 -12.69 15.04 -30.11
CA LYS A 546 -13.65 15.65 -29.18
C LYS A 546 -14.09 17.03 -29.69
N PRO A 547 -15.38 17.38 -29.61
CA PRO A 547 -15.83 18.71 -30.00
C PRO A 547 -15.22 19.79 -29.10
N LYS A 548 -14.99 20.98 -29.66
CA LYS A 548 -14.37 22.13 -28.95
C LYS A 548 -15.09 22.51 -27.65
N CYS A 549 -16.36 22.15 -27.50
CA CYS A 549 -17.12 22.34 -26.25
C CYS A 549 -16.55 21.48 -25.11
N VAL A 550 -16.26 20.20 -25.36
CA VAL A 550 -15.73 19.26 -24.36
C VAL A 550 -14.31 19.68 -23.95
N HIS A 551 -13.47 20.07 -24.91
CA HIS A 551 -12.13 20.61 -24.59
C HIS A 551 -12.22 21.86 -23.71
N ARG A 552 -13.08 22.83 -24.06
CA ARG A 552 -13.30 24.03 -23.24
C ARG A 552 -13.80 23.69 -21.83
N LEU A 553 -14.68 22.72 -21.70
CA LEU A 553 -15.18 22.28 -20.39
C LEU A 553 -14.05 21.62 -19.56
N THR A 554 -13.28 20.71 -20.15
CA THR A 554 -12.15 20.05 -19.46
C THR A 554 -11.08 21.05 -19.06
N GLU A 555 -10.73 22.01 -19.93
CA GLU A 555 -9.79 23.09 -19.61
C GLU A 555 -10.34 24.00 -18.50
N SER A 556 -11.62 24.37 -18.55
CA SER A 556 -12.25 25.19 -17.51
C SER A 556 -12.28 24.46 -16.16
N MET A 557 -12.62 23.17 -16.13
CA MET A 557 -12.56 22.36 -14.92
C MET A 557 -11.14 22.21 -14.38
N THR A 558 -10.16 22.03 -15.27
CA THR A 558 -8.75 21.91 -14.89
C THR A 558 -8.24 23.22 -14.31
N ARG A 559 -8.53 24.36 -14.95
CA ARG A 559 -8.17 25.70 -14.46
C ARG A 559 -8.81 26.00 -13.12
N TRP A 560 -10.11 25.71 -12.97
CA TRP A 560 -10.81 25.89 -11.71
C TRP A 560 -10.22 25.00 -10.61
N GLY A 561 -9.87 23.76 -10.93
CA GLY A 561 -9.19 22.85 -10.00
C GLY A 561 -7.79 23.32 -9.61
N GLN A 562 -7.02 23.88 -10.55
CA GLN A 562 -5.71 24.49 -10.31
C GLN A 562 -5.80 25.69 -9.38
N GLU A 563 -6.75 26.60 -9.63
CA GLU A 563 -6.96 27.81 -8.81
C GLU A 563 -7.49 27.45 -7.41
N LEU A 564 -8.45 26.52 -7.32
CA LEU A 564 -9.01 26.09 -6.04
C LEU A 564 -7.98 25.38 -5.16
N CYS A 565 -7.17 24.50 -5.75
CA CYS A 565 -6.24 23.65 -5.01
C CYS A 565 -4.80 24.18 -5.00
N PHE A 566 -4.49 25.30 -5.67
CA PHE A 566 -3.13 25.83 -5.86
C PHE A 566 -2.13 24.75 -6.33
N VAL A 567 -2.51 23.99 -7.36
CA VAL A 567 -1.74 22.87 -7.89
C VAL A 567 -1.21 23.13 -9.29
N VAL A 568 -0.05 22.54 -9.59
CA VAL A 568 0.65 22.65 -10.86
C VAL A 568 1.03 21.24 -11.33
N TYR A 569 1.06 21.02 -12.64
CA TYR A 569 1.55 19.77 -13.19
C TYR A 569 3.06 19.68 -12.96
N PRO A 570 3.58 18.57 -12.42
CA PRO A 570 5.03 18.42 -12.25
C PRO A 570 5.71 18.52 -13.61
N GLN A 571 6.65 19.45 -13.74
CA GLN A 571 7.46 19.57 -14.94
C GLN A 571 8.41 18.37 -14.98
N ASP A 572 8.36 17.59 -16.05
CA ASP A 572 9.51 16.77 -16.42
C ASP A 572 10.67 17.75 -16.64
N ALA A 573 11.85 17.45 -16.10
CA ALA A 573 13.02 18.32 -16.24
C ALA A 573 13.17 18.72 -17.71
N PRO A 574 13.34 20.02 -18.03
CA PRO A 574 13.41 20.45 -19.41
C PRO A 574 14.55 19.70 -20.10
N GLU A 575 14.23 18.99 -21.18
CA GLU A 575 15.23 18.67 -22.20
C GLU A 575 15.86 20.02 -22.57
N GLU A 576 17.16 20.17 -22.31
CA GLU A 576 17.89 21.35 -22.75
C GLU A 576 17.74 21.42 -24.28
N GLU A 577 16.86 22.30 -24.75
CA GLU A 577 16.81 22.71 -26.14
C GLU A 577 18.23 23.12 -26.54
N GLU A 578 18.80 22.34 -27.45
CA GLU A 578 20.08 22.58 -28.09
C GLU A 578 20.03 23.93 -28.84
N LYS A 579 20.25 25.03 -28.10
CA LYS A 579 20.47 26.36 -28.67
C LYS A 579 21.85 26.35 -29.31
N SER A 580 21.89 26.10 -30.61
CA SER A 580 23.03 26.48 -31.45
C SER A 580 23.28 27.98 -31.33
N PRO A 581 24.54 28.40 -31.11
CA PRO A 581 25.11 29.33 -32.07
C PRO A 581 26.58 28.99 -32.37
N CYS A 582 26.87 28.52 -33.58
CA CYS A 582 28.23 28.59 -34.11
C CYS A 582 28.47 29.97 -34.73
N PRO A 583 29.56 30.67 -34.43
CA PRO A 583 30.10 31.68 -35.33
C PRO A 583 30.96 31.04 -36.42
N PRO A 584 31.09 31.65 -37.61
CA PRO A 584 31.77 31.06 -38.74
C PRO A 584 33.29 31.24 -38.62
N SER A 585 34.05 30.16 -38.70
CA SER A 585 35.49 30.23 -38.97
C SER A 585 35.83 29.55 -40.29
N LEU A 586 36.39 30.36 -41.18
CA LEU A 586 37.08 30.02 -42.42
C LEU A 586 37.95 28.77 -42.31
N LEU A 587 37.86 27.88 -43.30
CA LEU A 587 39.02 27.34 -44.02
C LEU A 587 38.56 26.68 -45.32
N ALA A 588 39.17 27.13 -46.41
CA ALA A 588 38.95 26.72 -47.77
C ALA A 588 39.51 25.31 -48.04
N ALA A 589 38.88 24.56 -48.96
CA ALA A 589 39.47 24.14 -50.24
C ALA A 589 38.72 22.94 -50.83
N THR A 590 38.45 23.02 -52.16
CA THR A 590 38.27 21.92 -53.14
C THR A 590 37.06 20.99 -52.92
N ASP A 591 36.16 20.71 -53.86
CA ASP A 591 36.29 20.60 -55.32
C ASP A 591 34.91 20.66 -56.02
N LYS A 592 34.96 20.80 -57.35
CA LYS A 592 33.90 21.14 -58.34
C LYS A 592 32.61 20.26 -58.39
N PRO A 593 31.54 20.77 -59.06
CA PRO A 593 30.20 20.18 -59.04
C PRO A 593 29.96 19.19 -60.19
N LEU A 594 29.22 18.10 -59.93
CA LEU A 594 28.47 17.39 -60.97
C LEU A 594 26.98 17.75 -60.89
N LYS A 595 26.44 18.15 -62.05
CA LYS A 595 25.05 18.56 -62.30
C LYS A 595 24.07 17.37 -62.23
N PRO A 596 22.76 17.66 -62.08
CA PRO A 596 21.72 16.66 -61.90
C PRO A 596 21.20 16.08 -63.23
N GLN A 597 20.88 14.79 -63.22
CA GLN A 597 19.71 14.21 -63.88
C GLN A 597 19.06 13.20 -62.93
#